data_AF-A0AAW9BQR8-F1
#
_entry.id   AF-A0AAW9BQR8-F1
#
_cell.length_a   1.000
_cell.length_b   1.000
_cell.length_c   1.000
_cell.angle_alpha   90.00
_cell.angle_beta   90.00
_cell.angle_gamma   90.00
#
_symmetry.space_group_name_H-M   'P 1'
#
loop_
_entity.id
_entity.type
_entity.pdbx_description
1 polymer ?
#
loop_
_entity_poly.entity_id
_entity_poly.type
_entity_poly.pdbx_seq_one_letter_code
_entity_poly.pdbx_strand_id
1 'polypeptide(L)'
;DDFALACRATHPHGGKRMYLDDISEYAYAVHIIQHWNEKEDHISRLLQPFSVVPRIQLRTTHINTILNLVADSDVLFPCSRHLINQLDKRFSFIEFDDALPKLEGNFGYVYSVKRRNDPLILWVNNTVESLMKSLGIES
;
A
#
# COMPACT_ATOMS: atom_id res chain seq x y z
N ASP A 1 7.17 1.97 -4.91
CA ASP A 1 6.64 2.64 -3.69
C ASP A 1 6.77 1.67 -2.54
N ASP A 2 7.22 2.15 -1.38
CA ASP A 2 7.39 1.31 -0.18
C ASP A 2 6.04 1.17 0.53
N PHE A 3 5.74 -0.03 1.04
CA PHE A 3 4.51 -0.27 1.81
C PHE A 3 4.77 -0.13 3.31
N ALA A 4 3.83 0.48 4.02
CA ALA A 4 3.85 0.66 5.47
C ALA A 4 2.43 0.51 6.04
N LEU A 5 2.30 0.53 7.37
CA LEU A 5 1.02 0.48 8.05
C LEU A 5 0.64 1.88 8.53
N ALA A 6 -0.43 2.46 7.99
CA ALA A 6 -1.03 3.67 8.55
C ALA A 6 -1.73 3.35 9.87
N CYS A 7 -1.55 4.23 10.85
CA CYS A 7 -2.17 4.14 12.18
C CYS A 7 -2.55 5.54 12.69
N ARG A 8 -3.34 5.62 13.76
CA ARG A 8 -3.54 6.90 14.46
C ARG A 8 -2.22 7.41 15.07
N ALA A 9 -2.07 8.73 15.18
CA ALA A 9 -0.86 9.37 15.69
C ALA A 9 -0.44 8.89 17.09
N THR A 10 -1.43 8.50 17.91
CA THR A 10 -1.24 8.03 19.29
C THR A 10 -1.29 6.51 19.45
N HIS A 11 -1.09 5.76 18.35
CA HIS A 11 -1.17 4.30 18.34
C HIS A 11 -0.15 3.66 19.32
N PRO A 12 -0.50 2.59 20.06
CA PRO A 12 0.41 1.98 21.06
C PRO A 12 1.72 1.46 20.46
N HIS A 13 1.67 1.09 19.18
CA HIS A 13 2.81 0.64 18.39
C HIS A 13 3.40 1.71 17.46
N GLY A 14 2.95 2.97 17.59
CA GLY A 14 3.43 4.07 16.75
C GLY A 14 4.93 4.33 16.93
N GLY A 15 5.65 4.51 15.82
CA GLY A 15 7.10 4.75 15.81
C GLY A 15 7.96 3.53 16.10
N LYS A 16 7.37 2.34 16.26
CA LYS A 16 8.09 1.05 16.36
C LYS A 16 8.13 0.35 14.99
N ARG A 17 8.93 -0.70 14.91
CA ARG A 17 8.88 -1.66 13.80
C ARG A 17 7.86 -2.76 14.11
N MET A 18 7.15 -3.21 13.09
CA MET A 18 6.22 -4.33 13.14
C MET A 18 6.97 -5.64 12.91
N TYR A 19 7.05 -6.48 13.94
CA TYR A 19 7.58 -7.84 13.85
C TYR A 19 6.46 -8.84 13.58
N LEU A 20 6.80 -10.03 13.11
CA LEU A 20 5.82 -11.08 12.78
C LEU A 20 4.88 -11.41 13.96
N ASP A 21 5.41 -11.45 15.18
CA ASP A 21 4.64 -11.78 16.38
C ASP A 21 3.59 -10.69 16.71
N ASP A 22 3.96 -9.41 16.53
CA ASP A 22 3.10 -8.26 16.77
C ASP A 22 1.89 -8.23 15.82
N ILE A 23 2.03 -8.80 14.62
CA ILE A 23 1.01 -8.71 13.55
C ILE A 23 -0.32 -9.30 14.00
N SER A 24 -0.26 -10.36 14.80
CA SER A 24 -1.44 -11.06 15.31
C SER A 24 -2.21 -10.27 16.38
N GLU A 25 -1.58 -9.30 17.03
CA GLU A 25 -2.16 -8.51 18.12
C GLU A 25 -3.16 -7.47 17.60
N TYR A 26 -2.94 -6.98 16.38
CA TYR A 26 -3.70 -5.89 15.79
C TYR A 26 -4.75 -6.35 14.78
N ALA A 27 -5.73 -5.49 14.56
CA ALA A 27 -6.73 -5.67 13.52
C ALA A 27 -6.38 -4.82 12.30
N TYR A 28 -6.81 -5.26 11.12
CA TYR A 28 -6.47 -4.60 9.85
C TYR A 28 -7.71 -4.16 9.09
N ALA A 29 -7.59 -3.00 8.45
CA ALA A 29 -8.50 -2.54 7.42
C ALA A 29 -7.88 -2.76 6.04
N VAL A 30 -8.68 -3.23 5.09
CA VAL A 30 -8.27 -3.50 3.71
C VAL A 30 -9.07 -2.65 2.75
N HIS A 31 -8.36 -1.88 1.93
CA HIS A 31 -8.96 -1.18 0.79
C HIS A 31 -9.08 -2.13 -0.39
N ILE A 32 -10.31 -2.42 -0.81
CA ILE A 32 -10.61 -3.18 -2.01
C ILE A 32 -10.55 -2.26 -3.22
N ILE A 33 -9.62 -2.55 -4.12
CA ILE A 33 -9.53 -1.95 -5.45
C ILE A 33 -10.01 -2.99 -6.44
N GLN A 34 -11.07 -2.64 -7.16
CA GLN A 34 -11.69 -3.54 -8.12
C GLN A 34 -10.67 -3.99 -9.16
N HIS A 35 -10.74 -5.27 -9.53
CA HIS A 35 -9.81 -5.92 -10.47
C HIS A 35 -8.33 -5.96 -10.05
N TRP A 36 -7.99 -5.54 -8.82
CA TRP A 36 -6.62 -5.57 -8.31
C TRP A 36 -6.44 -6.54 -7.15
N ASN A 37 -7.23 -6.39 -6.06
CA ASN A 37 -7.04 -7.13 -4.82
C ASN A 37 -8.35 -7.70 -4.23
N GLU A 38 -9.38 -7.89 -5.07
CA GLU A 38 -10.68 -8.42 -4.63
C GLU A 38 -10.57 -9.82 -4.04
N LYS A 39 -9.76 -10.69 -4.68
CA LYS A 39 -9.65 -12.11 -4.32
C LYS A 39 -8.72 -12.36 -3.13
N GLU A 40 -7.64 -11.60 -3.04
CA GLU A 40 -6.64 -11.73 -1.98
C GLU A 40 -6.11 -10.35 -1.63
N ASP A 41 -6.23 -9.98 -0.36
CA ASP A 41 -5.71 -8.72 0.11
C ASP A 41 -4.20 -8.78 0.33
N HIS A 42 -3.57 -7.60 0.26
CA HIS A 42 -2.12 -7.50 0.19
C HIS A 42 -1.42 -7.98 1.45
N ILE A 43 -2.02 -7.76 2.62
CA ILE A 43 -1.44 -8.15 3.90
C ILE A 43 -1.57 -9.66 4.11
N SER A 44 -2.68 -10.28 3.71
CA SER A 44 -2.82 -11.74 3.71
C SER A 44 -1.75 -12.41 2.81
N ARG A 45 -1.52 -11.88 1.61
CA ARG A 45 -0.48 -12.40 0.70
C ARG A 45 0.94 -12.23 1.26
N LEU A 46 1.24 -11.09 1.88
CA LEU A 46 2.53 -10.82 2.52
C LEU A 46 2.85 -11.84 3.62
N LEU A 47 1.82 -12.25 4.37
CA LEU A 47 1.95 -13.08 5.56
C LEU A 47 1.80 -14.58 5.30
N GLN A 48 1.29 -14.94 4.12
CA GLN A 48 1.13 -16.33 3.69
C GLN A 48 2.42 -17.17 3.84
N PRO A 49 3.63 -16.70 3.46
CA PRO A 49 4.87 -17.47 3.62
C PRO A 49 5.21 -17.80 5.08
N PHE A 50 4.68 -17.03 6.03
CA PHE A 50 4.91 -17.20 7.46
C PHE A 50 3.77 -17.96 8.16
N SER A 51 2.78 -18.44 7.42
CA SER A 51 1.56 -19.08 7.97
C SER A 51 0.81 -18.19 8.97
N VAL A 52 0.93 -16.86 8.84
CA VAL A 52 0.23 -15.89 9.69
C VAL A 52 -1.03 -15.42 8.98
N VAL A 53 -2.16 -15.47 9.69
CA VAL A 53 -3.45 -15.00 9.19
C VAL A 53 -3.78 -13.65 9.86
N PRO A 54 -3.76 -12.52 9.14
CA PRO A 54 -4.08 -11.23 9.73
C PRO A 54 -5.56 -11.14 10.10
N ARG A 55 -5.86 -10.51 11.25
CA ARG A 55 -7.23 -10.27 11.69
C ARG A 55 -7.84 -9.09 10.92
N ILE A 56 -8.51 -9.38 9.81
CA ILE A 56 -9.18 -8.35 9.00
C ILE A 56 -10.50 -7.93 9.66
N GLN A 57 -10.60 -6.68 10.11
CA GLN A 57 -11.81 -6.13 10.75
C GLN A 57 -12.70 -5.37 9.76
N LEU A 58 -12.12 -4.76 8.72
CA LEU A 58 -12.87 -4.03 7.70
C LEU A 58 -12.32 -4.34 6.31
N ARG A 59 -13.21 -4.66 5.36
CA ARG A 59 -12.91 -4.67 3.92
C ARG A 59 -13.91 -3.76 3.21
N THR A 60 -13.42 -2.76 2.48
CA THR A 60 -14.30 -1.80 1.78
C THR A 60 -13.60 -1.20 0.57
N THR A 61 -14.38 -0.76 -0.41
CA THR A 61 -13.90 0.03 -1.57
C THR A 61 -13.71 1.51 -1.23
N HIS A 62 -14.22 1.97 -0.09
CA HIS A 62 -14.22 3.39 0.31
C HIS A 62 -13.07 3.71 1.28
N ILE A 63 -12.02 4.33 0.77
CA ILE A 63 -10.82 4.67 1.56
C ILE A 63 -11.14 5.60 2.75
N ASN A 64 -12.08 6.53 2.61
CA ASN A 64 -12.46 7.44 3.70
C ASN A 64 -13.01 6.71 4.93
N THR A 65 -13.74 5.60 4.72
CA THR A 65 -14.24 4.76 5.82
C THR A 65 -13.09 4.12 6.59
N ILE A 66 -12.05 3.69 5.87
CA ILE A 66 -10.83 3.13 6.48
C ILE A 66 -10.10 4.21 7.27
N LEU A 67 -9.88 5.40 6.68
CA LEU A 67 -9.18 6.49 7.35
C LEU A 67 -9.89 6.94 8.62
N ASN A 68 -11.22 7.03 8.60
CA ASN A 68 -12.00 7.35 9.81
C ASN A 68 -11.85 6.26 10.89
N LEU A 69 -11.95 4.98 10.51
CA LEU A 69 -11.75 3.86 11.44
C LEU A 69 -10.34 3.90 12.06
N VAL A 70 -9.30 4.10 11.24
CA VAL A 70 -7.91 4.14 11.70
C VAL A 70 -7.66 5.33 12.62
N ALA A 71 -8.24 6.50 12.34
CA ALA A 71 -8.07 7.69 13.18
C ALA A 71 -8.64 7.50 14.59
N ASP A 72 -9.72 6.72 14.71
CA ASP A 72 -10.49 6.55 15.94
C ASP A 72 -10.23 5.22 16.66
N SER A 73 -9.29 4.39 16.19
CA SER A 73 -9.03 3.06 16.77
C SER A 73 -7.58 2.57 16.62
N ASP A 74 -7.31 1.36 17.10
CA ASP A 74 -6.02 0.65 16.94
C ASP A 74 -5.99 -0.27 15.71
N VAL A 75 -6.87 -0.01 14.75
CA VAL A 75 -6.85 -0.70 13.45
C VAL A 75 -5.74 -0.15 12.58
N LEU A 76 -5.00 -1.05 11.95
CA LEU A 76 -3.91 -0.73 11.04
C LEU A 76 -4.38 -0.80 9.59
N PHE A 77 -3.90 0.11 8.75
CA PHE A 77 -4.19 0.12 7.33
C PHE A 77 -2.91 -0.05 6.49
N PRO A 78 -2.69 -1.23 5.89
CA PRO A 78 -1.58 -1.45 4.97
C PRO A 78 -1.79 -0.65 3.69
N CYS A 79 -0.91 0.32 3.44
CA CYS A 79 -0.95 1.16 2.26
C CYS A 79 0.44 1.66 1.88
N SER A 80 0.54 2.44 0.82
CA SER A 80 1.81 2.94 0.36
C SER A 80 2.29 4.12 1.21
N ARG A 81 3.61 4.23 1.42
CA ARG A 81 4.24 5.29 2.20
C ARG A 81 3.90 6.66 1.62
N HIS A 82 3.76 6.75 0.30
CA HIS A 82 3.33 7.96 -0.39
C HIS A 82 1.95 8.45 0.09
N LEU A 83 0.95 7.57 0.18
CA LEU A 83 -0.37 7.92 0.67
C LEU A 83 -0.30 8.45 2.10
N ILE A 84 0.43 7.76 2.98
CA ILE A 84 0.58 8.14 4.39
C ILE A 84 1.13 9.56 4.52
N ASN A 85 2.14 9.90 3.72
CA ASN A 85 2.77 11.22 3.73
C ASN A 85 1.83 12.36 3.29
N GLN A 86 0.72 12.03 2.64
CA GLN A 86 -0.34 12.98 2.26
C GLN A 86 -1.46 13.09 3.31
N LEU A 87 -1.50 12.19 4.30
CA LEU A 87 -2.50 12.23 5.35
C LEU A 87 -2.23 13.38 6.33
N ASP A 88 -3.29 13.82 7.01
CA ASP A 88 -3.17 14.85 8.03
C ASP A 88 -2.53 14.33 9.34
N LYS A 89 -2.25 15.25 10.26
CA LYS A 89 -1.57 15.00 11.55
C LYS A 89 -2.25 13.99 12.48
N ARG A 90 -3.47 13.53 12.18
CA ARG A 90 -4.14 12.46 12.94
C ARG A 90 -3.50 11.10 12.71
N PHE A 91 -2.69 10.97 11.66
CA PHE A 91 -2.09 9.71 11.25
C PHE A 91 -0.58 9.69 11.50
N SER A 92 -0.08 8.48 11.73
CA SER A 92 1.33 8.13 11.73
C SER A 92 1.49 6.81 10.98
N PHE A 93 2.70 6.25 11.01
CA PHE A 93 3.00 4.99 10.37
C PHE A 93 3.84 4.07 11.25
N ILE A 94 3.77 2.80 10.91
CA ILE A 94 4.60 1.73 11.45
C ILE A 94 5.28 1.08 10.26
N GLU A 95 6.60 0.94 10.34
CA GLU A 95 7.39 0.24 9.33
C GLU A 95 7.39 -1.26 9.63
N PHE A 96 7.41 -2.07 8.59
CA PHE A 96 7.69 -3.50 8.74
C PHE A 96 9.16 -3.71 9.07
N ASP A 97 9.46 -4.73 9.86
CA ASP A 97 10.84 -5.17 10.02
C ASP A 97 11.44 -5.62 8.67
N ASP A 98 12.75 -5.42 8.48
CA ASP A 98 13.42 -5.74 7.22
C ASP A 98 13.43 -7.25 6.91
N ALA A 99 13.17 -8.12 7.91
CA ALA A 99 13.00 -9.55 7.71
C ALA A 99 11.68 -9.92 7.03
N LEU A 100 10.69 -9.02 7.01
CA LEU A 100 9.43 -9.23 6.30
C LEU A 100 9.61 -8.89 4.81
N PRO A 101 9.01 -9.67 3.89
CA PRO A 101 9.13 -9.45 2.47
C PRO A 101 8.60 -8.05 2.13
N LYS A 102 9.38 -7.24 1.42
CA LYS A 102 8.90 -5.94 0.94
C LYS A 102 7.94 -6.18 -0.23
N LEU A 103 6.77 -5.54 -0.18
CA LEU A 103 5.86 -5.50 -1.32
C LEU A 103 6.44 -4.53 -2.35
N GLU A 104 6.88 -5.04 -3.49
CA GLU A 104 7.23 -4.18 -4.62
C GLU A 104 5.96 -3.59 -5.24
N GLY A 105 5.82 -2.26 -5.13
CA GLY A 105 4.80 -1.49 -5.84
C GLY A 105 5.24 -1.16 -7.26
N ASN A 106 5.35 -2.17 -8.14
CA ASN A 106 5.67 -1.98 -9.55
C ASN A 106 4.46 -1.39 -10.29
N PHE A 107 4.61 -0.19 -10.86
CA PHE A 107 3.60 0.43 -11.72
C PHE A 107 3.82 -0.01 -13.16
N GLY A 108 2.80 -0.64 -13.76
CA GLY A 108 2.85 -1.11 -15.13
C GLY A 108 1.82 -0.42 -16.02
N TYR A 109 2.25 0.03 -17.20
CA TYR A 109 1.37 0.49 -18.27
C TYR A 109 1.24 -0.59 -19.35
N VAL A 110 0.01 -1.00 -19.66
CA VAL A 110 -0.25 -2.09 -20.63
C VAL A 110 -1.05 -1.56 -21.81
N TYR A 111 -0.57 -1.84 -23.02
CA TYR A 111 -1.26 -1.55 -24.26
C TYR A 111 -1.03 -2.68 -25.29
N SER A 112 -1.89 -2.76 -26.30
CA SER A 112 -1.75 -3.77 -27.35
C SER A 112 -0.50 -3.52 -28.19
N VAL A 113 0.29 -4.57 -28.47
CA VAL A 113 1.50 -4.51 -29.33
C VAL A 113 1.22 -3.88 -30.70
N LYS A 114 -0.01 -4.03 -31.23
CA LYS A 114 -0.42 -3.44 -32.51
C LYS A 114 -0.44 -1.90 -32.47
N ARG A 115 -0.55 -1.30 -31.29
CA ARG A 115 -0.58 0.16 -31.06
C ARG A 115 0.78 0.74 -30.65
N ARG A 116 1.86 -0.04 -30.70
CA ARG A 116 3.21 0.44 -30.32
C ARG A 116 3.70 1.65 -31.13
N ASN A 117 3.21 1.79 -32.37
CA ASN A 117 3.55 2.90 -33.26
C ASN A 117 2.43 3.96 -33.32
N ASP A 118 1.39 3.84 -32.49
CA ASP A 118 0.33 4.84 -32.41
C ASP A 118 0.93 6.14 -31.84
N PRO A 119 0.75 7.31 -32.51
CA PRO A 119 1.30 8.57 -32.05
C PRO A 119 0.92 8.92 -30.61
N LEU A 120 -0.29 8.56 -30.17
CA LEU A 120 -0.73 8.80 -28.80
C LEU A 120 0.04 7.93 -27.80
N ILE A 121 0.25 6.65 -28.12
CA ILE A 121 1.00 5.72 -27.25
C ILE A 121 2.45 6.16 -27.13
N LEU A 122 3.07 6.56 -28.24
CA LEU A 122 4.43 7.09 -28.25
C LEU A 122 4.53 8.39 -27.44
N TRP A 123 3.57 9.30 -27.60
CA TRP A 123 3.53 10.53 -26.82
C TRP A 123 3.37 10.28 -25.33
N VAL A 124 2.46 9.39 -24.92
CA VAL A 124 2.29 9.01 -23.51
C VAL A 124 3.57 8.39 -22.95
N ASN A 125 4.17 7.43 -23.64
CA ASN A 125 5.40 6.77 -23.20
C ASN A 125 6.54 7.79 -23.03
N ASN A 126 6.77 8.65 -24.03
CA ASN A 126 7.82 9.67 -23.97
C ASN A 126 7.57 10.68 -22.83
N THR A 127 6.31 11.04 -22.59
CA THR A 127 5.93 11.97 -21.52
C THR A 127 6.19 11.35 -20.15
N VAL A 128 5.76 10.10 -19.95
CA VAL A 128 5.98 9.35 -18.71
C VAL A 128 7.48 9.12 -18.47
N GLU A 129 8.22 8.72 -19.49
CA GLU A 129 9.67 8.50 -19.40
C GLU A 129 10.43 9.80 -19.06
N SER A 130 10.07 10.91 -19.71
CA SER A 130 10.67 12.22 -19.42
C SER A 130 10.38 12.67 -17.99
N LEU A 131 9.14 12.45 -17.52
CA LEU A 131 8.75 12.77 -16.15
C LEU A 131 9.52 11.89 -15.15
N MET A 132 9.60 10.58 -15.37
CA MET A 132 10.34 9.66 -14.50
C MET A 132 11.82 10.03 -14.40
N LYS A 133 12.48 10.32 -15.53
CA LYS A 133 13.86 10.84 -15.55
C LYS A 133 14.01 12.13 -14.77
N SER A 134 13.07 13.07 -14.90
CA SER A 134 13.11 14.33 -14.15
C SER A 134 12.98 14.14 -12.63
N LEU A 135 12.36 13.04 -12.20
CA LEU A 135 12.20 12.66 -10.81
C LEU A 135 13.34 11.76 -10.30
N GLY A 136 14.34 11.44 -11.14
CA GLY A 136 15.46 10.56 -10.78
C GLY A 136 15.06 9.09 -10.64
N ILE A 137 13.95 8.67 -11.26
CA ILE A 137 13.46 7.30 -11.25
C ILE A 137 13.91 6.65 -12.57
N GLU A 138 14.85 5.71 -12.50
CA GLU A 138 15.26 4.92 -13.66
C GLU A 138 14.29 3.76 -13.89
N SER A 139 13.87 3.59 -15.16
CA SER A 139 12.96 2.55 -15.64
C SER A 139 13.68 1.28 -16.07
#